data_AF-A0A3A1XJ17-F1
#
_entry.id   AF-A0A3A1XJ17-F1
#
_cell.length_a   1.000
_cell.length_b   1.000
_cell.length_c   1.000
_cell.angle_alpha   90.00
_cell.angle_beta   90.00
_cell.angle_gamma   90.00
#
_symmetry.space_group_name_H-M   'P 1'
#
loop_
_entity.id
_entity.type
_entity.pdbx_description
1 polymer ?
#
loop_
_entity_poly.entity_id
_entity_poly.type
_entity_poly.pdbx_seq_one_letter_code
_entity_poly.pdbx_strand_id
1 'polypeptide(L)'
;MTDNEHQTKSAKTEHPYVSEKREGKPYAEWIVAVIVAFCALLAFVGYVKAATIIISVAAVLLGVMRLIMRQRSPWKVRSVGFDSFISITLGIGLLITYASIIFLL
;
A
#
# COMPACT_ATOMS: atom_id res chain seq x y z
N MET A 1 48.90 16.68 -36.03
CA MET A 1 48.03 15.55 -35.65
C MET A 1 48.75 14.83 -34.53
N THR A 2 48.40 14.97 -33.25
CA THR A 2 47.26 14.28 -32.62
C THR A 2 47.10 14.76 -31.16
N ASP A 3 46.39 15.86 -30.91
CA ASP A 3 46.04 16.29 -29.54
C ASP A 3 44.52 16.37 -29.31
N ASN A 4 43.72 15.77 -30.21
CA ASN A 4 42.26 15.94 -30.22
C ASN A 4 41.47 14.65 -29.91
N GLU A 5 42.13 13.53 -29.59
CA GLU A 5 41.41 12.25 -29.40
C GLU A 5 40.95 11.98 -27.96
N HIS A 6 41.31 12.84 -27.00
CA HIS A 6 40.86 12.68 -25.61
C HIS A 6 39.60 13.48 -25.25
N GLN A 7 39.09 14.35 -26.14
CA GLN A 7 37.88 15.14 -25.88
C GLN A 7 36.58 14.52 -26.41
N THR A 8 36.65 13.40 -27.14
CA THR A 8 35.48 12.73 -27.76
C THR A 8 35.01 11.47 -27.01
N LYS A 9 35.30 11.34 -25.70
CA LYS A 9 34.45 10.51 -24.83
C LYS A 9 33.36 11.37 -24.20
N SER A 10 32.53 11.90 -25.11
CA SER A 10 31.09 12.02 -24.97
C SER A 10 30.60 11.53 -23.62
N ALA A 11 30.41 12.46 -22.69
CA ALA A 11 29.23 12.64 -21.85
C ALA A 11 28.18 11.52 -21.96
N LYS A 12 28.54 10.29 -21.58
CA LYS A 12 27.58 9.23 -21.35
C LYS A 12 27.22 9.41 -19.89
N THR A 13 26.26 10.29 -19.64
CA THR A 13 25.49 10.28 -18.40
C THR A 13 24.99 8.84 -18.25
N GLU A 14 25.71 8.05 -17.46
CA GLU A 14 25.21 6.77 -16.96
C GLU A 14 23.98 7.11 -16.15
N HIS A 15 22.82 7.11 -16.79
CA HIS A 15 21.58 6.98 -16.05
C HIS A 15 21.75 5.70 -15.25
N PRO A 16 21.80 5.78 -13.90
CA PRO A 16 21.95 4.58 -13.10
C PRO A 16 20.84 3.64 -13.51
N TYR A 17 21.19 2.39 -13.86
CA TYR A 17 20.22 1.38 -14.25
C TYR A 17 19.35 1.05 -13.03
N VAL A 18 18.29 1.84 -12.86
CA VAL A 18 17.23 1.61 -11.89
C VAL A 18 16.36 0.54 -12.51
N SER A 19 16.50 -0.68 -11.98
CA SER A 19 15.74 -1.85 -12.44
C SER A 19 14.25 -1.71 -12.10
N GLU A 20 13.50 -0.91 -12.86
CA GLU A 20 12.04 -0.88 -12.87
C GLU A 20 11.46 -2.26 -13.23
N LYS A 21 12.22 -3.10 -13.96
CA LYS A 21 11.86 -4.51 -14.25
C LYS A 21 11.74 -5.41 -13.00
N ARG A 22 12.17 -4.95 -11.82
CA ARG A 22 11.96 -5.63 -10.51
C ARG A 22 10.85 -5.00 -9.68
N GLU A 23 10.09 -4.06 -10.24
CA GLU A 23 8.86 -3.61 -9.60
C GLU A 23 7.80 -4.70 -9.81
N GLY A 24 7.33 -5.27 -8.70
CA GLY A 24 6.24 -6.23 -8.72
C GLY A 24 5.04 -5.60 -9.43
N LYS A 25 4.39 -6.36 -10.33
CA LYS A 25 3.16 -5.92 -10.99
C LYS A 25 2.11 -5.57 -9.92
N PRO A 26 1.42 -4.41 -9.99
CA PRO A 26 0.61 -3.85 -8.89
C PRO A 26 -0.76 -4.53 -8.71
N TYR A 27 -0.87 -5.82 -9.02
CA TYR A 27 -2.15 -6.54 -8.95
C TYR A 27 -2.75 -6.53 -7.54
N ALA A 28 -1.90 -6.62 -6.51
CA ALA A 28 -2.36 -6.58 -5.12
C ALA A 28 -2.97 -5.22 -4.75
N GLU A 29 -2.40 -4.12 -5.23
CA GLU A 29 -2.90 -2.75 -4.97
C GLU A 29 -4.29 -2.56 -5.58
N TRP A 30 -4.49 -3.05 -6.81
CA TRP A 30 -5.79 -2.98 -7.48
C TRP A 30 -6.88 -3.81 -6.78
N ILE A 31 -6.55 -5.00 -6.26
CA ILE A 31 -7.51 -5.81 -5.50
C ILE A 31 -7.96 -5.07 -4.24
N VAL A 32 -7.03 -4.49 -3.49
CA VAL A 32 -7.35 -3.70 -2.30
C VAL A 32 -8.18 -2.47 -2.65
N ALA A 33 -7.83 -1.77 -3.74
CA ALA A 33 -8.59 -0.62 -4.22
C ALA A 33 -10.05 -0.97 -4.54
N VAL A 34 -10.29 -2.12 -5.19
CA VAL A 34 -11.65 -2.61 -5.50
C VAL A 34 -12.43 -2.92 -4.21
N ILE A 35 -11.79 -3.55 -3.22
CA ILE A 35 -12.43 -3.84 -1.93
C ILE A 35 -12.82 -2.54 -1.22
N VAL A 36 -11.94 -1.54 -1.19
CA VAL A 36 -12.22 -0.25 -0.56
C VAL A 36 -13.33 0.49 -1.29
N ALA A 37 -13.32 0.49 -2.63
CA ALA A 37 -14.39 1.08 -3.43
C ALA A 37 -15.75 0.40 -3.18
N PHE A 38 -15.76 -0.93 -3.02
CA PHE A 38 -16.97 -1.68 -2.68
C PHE A 38 -17.48 -1.31 -1.28
N CYS A 39 -16.60 -1.19 -0.28
CA CYS A 39 -16.97 -0.72 1.06
C CYS A 39 -17.55 0.71 1.04
N ALA A 40 -16.98 1.60 0.24
CA ALA A 40 -17.50 2.96 0.07
C ALA A 40 -18.91 2.96 -0.53
N LEU A 41 -19.16 2.09 -1.52
CA LEU A 41 -20.50 1.93 -2.10
C LEU A 41 -21.50 1.38 -1.07
N LEU A 42 -21.11 0.38 -0.28
CA LEU A 42 -21.97 -0.14 0.80
C LEU A 42 -22.31 0.93 1.83
N ALA A 43 -21.34 1.76 2.21
CA ALA A 43 -21.56 2.89 3.11
C ALA A 43 -22.52 3.92 2.49
N PHE A 44 -22.38 4.21 1.20
CA PHE A 44 -23.26 5.12 0.46
C PHE A 44 -24.73 4.66 0.43
N VAL A 45 -24.97 3.35 0.31
CA VAL A 45 -26.33 2.76 0.30
C VAL A 45 -26.94 2.68 1.72
N GLY A 46 -26.18 3.03 2.77
CA GLY A 46 -26.65 3.04 4.16
C GLY A 46 -26.25 1.80 4.97
N TYR A 47 -25.51 0.85 4.40
CA TYR A 47 -24.95 -0.31 5.11
C TYR A 47 -23.64 0.03 5.82
N VAL A 48 -23.59 1.18 6.49
CA VAL A 48 -22.38 1.72 7.15
C VAL A 48 -21.80 0.71 8.15
N LYS A 49 -22.66 0.03 8.91
CA LYS A 49 -22.23 -1.01 9.88
C LYS A 49 -21.42 -2.13 9.23
N ALA A 50 -21.92 -2.66 8.11
CA ALA A 50 -21.25 -3.73 7.37
C ALA A 50 -19.97 -3.21 6.71
N ALA A 51 -20.02 -2.03 6.08
CA ALA A 51 -18.86 -1.40 5.45
C ALA A 51 -17.70 -1.18 6.43
N THR A 52 -17.99 -0.66 7.63
CA THR A 52 -17.01 -0.40 8.69
C THR A 52 -16.36 -1.67 9.20
N ILE A 53 -17.14 -2.74 9.42
CA ILE A 53 -16.60 -4.04 9.84
C ILE A 53 -15.71 -4.62 8.75
N ILE A 54 -16.16 -4.62 7.49
CA ILE A 54 -15.42 -5.19 6.37
C ILE A 54 -14.10 -4.45 6.17
N ILE A 55 -14.11 -3.11 6.14
CA ILE A 55 -12.88 -2.34 5.90
C ILE A 55 -11.91 -2.42 7.08
N SER A 56 -12.42 -2.50 8.32
CA SER A 56 -11.60 -2.74 9.50
C SER A 56 -10.90 -4.10 9.43
N VAL A 57 -11.66 -5.16 9.17
CA VAL A 57 -11.11 -6.52 9.06
C VAL A 57 -10.10 -6.58 7.92
N ALA A 58 -10.41 -5.98 6.77
CA ALA A 58 -9.48 -5.87 5.65
C ALA A 58 -8.19 -5.15 6.04
N ALA A 59 -8.25 -4.03 6.77
CA ALA A 59 -7.08 -3.30 7.23
C ALA A 59 -6.19 -4.13 8.17
N VAL A 60 -6.77 -4.82 9.15
CA VAL A 60 -6.02 -5.71 10.05
C VAL A 60 -5.38 -6.86 9.28
N LEU A 61 -6.15 -7.53 8.41
CA LEU A 61 -5.66 -8.66 7.62
C LEU A 61 -4.53 -8.23 6.68
N LEU A 62 -4.64 -7.06 6.04
CA LEU A 62 -3.57 -6.50 5.21
C LEU A 62 -2.32 -6.22 6.04
N GLY A 63 -2.46 -5.61 7.22
CA GLY A 63 -1.34 -5.36 8.13
C GLY A 63 -0.63 -6.63 8.61
N VAL A 64 -1.40 -7.69 8.92
CA VAL A 64 -0.87 -9.00 9.33
C VAL A 64 -0.23 -9.75 8.16
N MET A 65 -0.90 -9.80 7.00
CA MET A 65 -0.36 -10.39 5.77
C MET A 65 0.98 -9.74 5.40
N ARG A 66 1.08 -8.42 5.58
CA ARG A 66 2.30 -7.65 5.35
C ARG A 66 3.43 -8.02 6.30
N LEU A 67 3.11 -8.27 7.58
CA LEU A 67 4.07 -8.75 8.58
C LEU A 67 4.62 -10.14 8.22
N ILE A 68 3.75 -11.04 7.73
CA ILE A 68 4.10 -12.40 7.34
C ILE A 68 4.97 -12.41 6.06
N MET A 69 4.58 -11.64 5.04
CA MET A 69 5.27 -11.65 3.74
C MET A 69 6.58 -10.86 3.72
N ARG A 70 6.79 -9.90 4.63
CA ARG A 70 8.00 -9.08 4.86
C ARG A 70 8.82 -8.70 3.61
N GLN A 71 9.65 -9.61 3.09
CA GLN A 71 10.58 -9.40 1.96
C GLN A 71 10.02 -9.82 0.57
N ARG A 72 8.90 -10.56 0.54
CA ARG A 72 8.25 -11.07 -0.68
C ARG A 72 6.97 -10.33 -1.02
N SER A 73 6.67 -9.25 -0.28
CA SER A 73 5.39 -8.58 -0.41
C SER A 73 5.25 -7.96 -1.82
N PRO A 74 4.17 -8.23 -2.56
CA PRO A 74 3.99 -7.83 -3.96
C PRO A 74 3.81 -6.32 -4.17
N TRP A 75 3.85 -5.52 -3.11
CA TRP A 75 3.71 -4.05 -3.14
C TRP A 75 4.96 -3.37 -2.58
N LYS A 76 5.45 -2.37 -3.30
CA LYS A 76 6.64 -1.56 -2.98
C LYS A 76 6.32 -0.48 -1.93
N VAL A 77 6.64 -0.76 -0.68
CA VAL A 77 6.50 0.20 0.44
C VAL A 77 7.85 0.33 1.14
N ARG A 78 8.27 1.57 1.44
CA ARG A 78 9.60 1.87 1.98
C ARG A 78 9.87 1.18 3.33
N SER A 79 8.84 0.93 4.15
CA SER A 79 8.96 0.22 5.42
C SER A 79 7.75 -0.69 5.67
N VAL A 80 8.01 -1.99 5.80
CA VAL A 80 7.00 -3.02 6.14
C VAL A 80 6.39 -2.76 7.51
N GLY A 81 7.21 -2.41 8.51
CA GLY A 81 6.74 -2.22 9.87
C GLY A 81 5.82 -1.00 10.03
N PHE A 82 6.12 0.09 9.32
CA PHE A 82 5.28 1.29 9.32
C PHE A 82 3.91 1.00 8.70
N ASP A 83 3.88 0.34 7.54
CA ASP A 83 2.65 -0.02 6.82
C ASP A 83 1.74 -0.96 7.63
N SER A 84 2.33 -2.00 8.24
CA SER A 84 1.62 -2.91 9.15
C SER A 84 1.07 -2.18 10.37
N PHE A 85 1.85 -1.28 10.98
CA PHE A 85 1.42 -0.50 12.13
C PHE A 85 0.20 0.36 11.80
N ILE A 86 0.28 1.17 10.73
CA ILE A 86 -0.84 2.03 10.31
C ILE A 86 -2.09 1.20 10.00
N SER A 87 -1.94 0.08 9.30
CA SER A 87 -3.07 -0.76 8.92
C SER A 87 -3.77 -1.41 10.12
N ILE A 88 -3.00 -1.92 11.09
CA ILE A 88 -3.54 -2.53 12.31
C ILE A 88 -4.19 -1.47 13.19
N THR A 89 -3.51 -0.34 13.42
CA THR A 89 -4.05 0.77 14.22
C THR A 89 -5.30 1.34 13.59
N LEU A 90 -5.36 1.47 12.25
CA LEU A 90 -6.56 1.92 11.54
C LEU A 90 -7.72 0.94 11.75
N GLY A 91 -7.49 -0.36 11.58
CA GLY A 91 -8.54 -1.36 11.77
C GLY A 91 -9.07 -1.38 13.20
N ILE A 92 -8.18 -1.49 14.19
CA ILE A 92 -8.57 -1.49 15.62
C ILE A 92 -9.24 -0.17 15.98
N GLY A 93 -8.66 0.96 15.58
CA GLY A 93 -9.22 2.29 15.84
C GLY A 93 -10.63 2.44 15.30
N LEU A 94 -10.88 1.95 14.08
CA LEU A 94 -12.20 2.01 13.47
C LEU A 94 -13.25 1.17 14.23
N LEU A 95 -12.89 0.00 14.74
CA LEU A 95 -13.77 -0.79 15.61
C LEU A 95 -14.06 -0.09 16.93
N ILE A 96 -13.03 0.51 17.55
CA ILE A 96 -13.20 1.27 18.79
C ILE A 96 -14.14 2.45 18.55
N THR A 97 -13.92 3.24 17.50
CA THR A 97 -14.81 4.36 17.15
C THR A 97 -16.24 3.90 16.94
N TYR A 98 -16.44 2.79 16.23
CA TYR A 98 -17.77 2.23 16.01
C TYR A 98 -18.42 1.74 17.31
N ALA A 99 -17.67 1.08 18.18
CA ALA A 99 -18.14 0.67 19.50
C ALA A 99 -18.50 1.87 20.39
N SER A 100 -17.70 2.95 20.33
CA SER A 100 -18.00 4.20 21.03
C SER A 100 -19.31 4.82 20.54
N ILE A 101 -19.58 4.81 19.23
CA ILE A 101 -20.84 5.31 18.67
C ILE A 101 -22.03 4.47 19.17
N ILE A 102 -21.89 3.13 19.17
CA ILE A 102 -22.95 2.24 19.70
C ILE A 102 -23.19 2.49 21.18
N PHE A 103 -22.14 2.72 21.97
CA PHE A 103 -22.28 2.93 23.41
C PHE A 103 -22.91 4.30 23.76
N LEU A 104 -22.76 5.28 22.87
CA LEU A 104 -23.23 6.65 23.09
C LEU A 104 -24.69 6.85 22.61
N LEU A 105 -25.17 6.02 21.69
CA LEU A 105 -26.55 5.97 21.20
C LEU A 105 -27.44 5.08 22.09
#